data_AF-A0A158I6G5-F1
#
_entry.id   AF-A0A158I6G5-F1
#
_cell.length_a   1.000
_cell.length_b   1.000
_cell.length_c   1.000
_cell.angle_alpha   90.00
_cell.angle_beta   90.00
_cell.angle_gamma   90.00
#
_symmetry.space_group_name_H-M   'P 1'
#
loop_
_entity.id
_entity.type
_entity.pdbx_description
1 polymer ?
#
loop_
_entity_poly.entity_id
_entity_poly.type
_entity_poly.pdbx_seq_one_letter_code
_entity_poly.pdbx_strand_id
1 'polypeptide(L)'
;MRMTEETALERSEPDQKNPYGMIFEQDVPIPVSDGLVLRANVFRPDAEGNFPVIMAQGVYGKDLHFEDGFKTQWDQLIGVYPDLCSNGSTGKYLRWETADPERWVPDGFVIIQIDSRGSGKSPGYLDPRSPREIVDYYDAIEWAARQPWSNGKIGLLGISYYAVTQWRVATLRPPHLAAICPWEGYTDYYRDSTHHGGILSSGFANYWWPKQCLAVQHGNGASPHRERESGKRVTGEDALSEQELIANRTDYVADILRHSLDSAWWRERTPVLDRIEVPVLSAGNWGGPGMHLRGNIEGFLGAGSQQKWLSLHVGKHWEGFYLPEYVAMQKRFFNHFLRDEQNGWQNEPEVRIVVRDPRGDRVRTASSFPLPATQPTRHYLDVASGMLSTDCPAEECSAIFDAMGDGVSFTTAPFAVDTEFTGFITAHLWVSSSTEDMDLFAVLRIVDAAGKELVISGAHEASPVSRGWLRVSHRRLDPQRSNALRPFHAHDRVEPLVPGEFYEVDVEIWPTSMVFPKGYRLVLTIMGKDFEFPDIPGRILHKHASDRGGATFQGSSRILTGGTRASYLTLPHIPSTND
;
A
#
# COMPACT_ATOMS: atom_id res chain seq x y z
N MET A 1 37.37 56.15 8.46
CA MET A 1 37.24 55.50 7.14
C MET A 1 37.54 54.03 7.37
N ARG A 2 36.52 53.21 7.58
CA ARG A 2 36.66 51.77 7.82
C ARG A 2 35.81 51.01 6.80
N MET A 3 36.52 50.10 6.17
CA MET A 3 36.20 49.07 5.19
C MET A 3 34.84 48.37 5.38
N THR A 4 34.19 48.07 4.26
CA THR A 4 33.04 47.17 4.11
C THR A 4 33.53 45.75 3.85
N GLU A 5 33.11 44.78 4.65
CA GLU A 5 33.30 43.34 4.41
C GLU A 5 31.99 42.72 3.90
N GLU A 6 32.09 42.11 2.72
CA GLU A 6 31.12 41.20 2.10
C GLU A 6 31.22 39.84 2.80
N THR A 7 30.10 39.35 3.35
CA THR A 7 29.99 38.02 3.96
C THR A 7 29.96 36.95 2.87
N ALA A 8 31.08 36.27 2.68
CA ALA A 8 31.16 35.01 1.93
C ALA A 8 30.57 33.87 2.79
N LEU A 9 29.66 33.09 2.20
CA LEU A 9 29.20 31.81 2.74
C LEU A 9 30.40 30.86 2.88
N GLU A 10 30.68 30.43 4.11
CA GLU A 10 31.65 29.38 4.40
C GLU A 10 31.26 28.10 3.66
N ARG A 11 32.07 27.72 2.65
CA ARG A 11 32.05 26.39 2.07
C ARG A 11 32.65 25.44 3.09
N SER A 12 31.87 24.46 3.54
CA SER A 12 32.36 23.32 4.32
C SER A 12 33.50 22.61 3.58
N GLU A 13 34.49 22.12 4.31
CA GLU A 13 35.66 21.43 3.77
C GLU A 13 35.28 20.30 2.77
N PRO A 14 36.06 20.08 1.71
CA PRO A 14 35.79 19.03 0.74
C PRO A 14 35.97 17.67 1.40
N ASP A 15 34.84 16.98 1.59
CA ASP A 15 34.79 15.59 2.02
C ASP A 15 35.72 14.74 1.13
N GLN A 16 36.48 13.84 1.75
CA GLN A 16 37.32 12.88 1.03
C GLN A 16 36.52 12.30 -0.13
N LYS A 17 37.03 12.42 -1.37
CA LYS A 17 36.39 11.94 -2.61
C LYS A 17 35.56 10.69 -2.33
N ASN A 18 34.24 10.88 -2.29
CA ASN A 18 33.28 9.82 -2.02
C ASN A 18 33.60 8.66 -2.99
N PRO A 19 33.78 7.41 -2.51
CA PRO A 19 34.12 6.27 -3.37
C PRO A 19 33.12 6.04 -4.51
N TYR A 20 31.93 6.63 -4.44
CA TYR A 20 30.87 6.57 -5.44
C TYR A 20 30.79 7.77 -6.40
N GLY A 21 31.70 8.75 -6.31
CA GLY A 21 31.66 9.93 -7.19
C GLY A 21 30.39 10.76 -7.03
N MET A 22 29.91 10.90 -5.79
CA MET A 22 28.64 11.53 -5.43
C MET A 22 28.86 12.72 -4.50
N ILE A 23 28.19 13.83 -4.78
CA ILE A 23 28.02 14.98 -3.88
C ILE A 23 26.75 14.77 -3.05
N PHE A 24 26.85 15.02 -1.75
CA PHE A 24 25.73 15.06 -0.82
C PHE A 24 25.54 16.48 -0.28
N GLU A 25 24.40 17.08 -0.58
CA GLU A 25 23.98 18.39 -0.10
C GLU A 25 22.82 18.19 0.89
N GLN A 26 23.07 18.47 2.16
CA GLN A 26 22.12 18.29 3.24
C GLN A 26 21.32 19.58 3.51
N ASP A 27 20.05 19.44 3.91
CA ASP A 27 19.17 20.53 4.35
C ASP A 27 18.94 21.65 3.32
N VAL A 28 19.02 21.30 2.04
CA VAL A 28 18.75 22.17 0.90
C VAL A 28 17.33 22.77 1.04
N PRO A 29 17.19 24.11 1.01
CA PRO A 29 15.90 24.76 1.15
C PRO A 29 15.08 24.68 -0.14
N ILE A 30 13.81 24.29 -0.01
CA ILE A 30 12.82 24.31 -1.09
C ILE A 30 11.69 25.27 -0.70
N PRO A 31 11.66 26.49 -1.24
CA PRO A 31 10.54 27.41 -1.05
C PRO A 31 9.27 26.84 -1.72
N VAL A 32 8.17 26.79 -0.98
CA VAL A 32 6.86 26.38 -1.51
C VAL A 32 5.90 27.58 -1.61
N SER A 33 4.79 27.39 -2.31
CA SER A 33 3.87 28.46 -2.73
C SER A 33 3.26 29.30 -1.62
N ASP A 34 3.21 28.82 -0.37
CA ASP A 34 2.70 29.57 0.78
C ASP A 34 3.81 30.29 1.59
N GLY A 35 5.05 30.28 1.09
CA GLY A 35 6.21 30.94 1.70
C GLY A 35 6.93 30.08 2.74
N LEU A 36 6.43 28.87 3.04
CA LEU A 36 7.18 27.91 3.85
C LEU A 36 8.40 27.39 3.08
N VAL A 37 9.42 26.93 3.82
CA VAL A 37 10.63 26.34 3.23
C VAL A 37 10.78 24.92 3.74
N LEU A 38 10.64 23.94 2.83
CA LEU A 38 10.92 22.54 3.13
C LEU A 38 12.44 22.29 3.14
N ARG A 39 12.84 21.19 3.78
CA ARG A 39 14.23 20.71 3.82
C ARG A 39 14.37 19.42 3.03
N ALA A 40 15.38 19.41 2.17
CA ALA A 40 15.71 18.28 1.32
C ALA A 40 17.17 17.86 1.47
N ASN A 41 17.41 16.58 1.25
CA ASN A 41 18.73 16.01 1.02
C ASN A 41 18.85 15.74 -0.48
N VAL A 42 19.90 16.25 -1.11
CA VAL A 42 20.18 16.10 -2.54
C VAL A 42 21.48 15.30 -2.69
N PHE A 43 21.38 14.16 -3.36
CA PHE A 43 22.50 13.30 -3.71
C PHE A 43 22.65 13.29 -5.22
N ARG A 44 23.80 13.74 -5.75
CA ARG A 44 23.98 13.92 -7.19
C ARG A 44 25.39 13.55 -7.65
N PRO A 45 25.59 13.25 -8.96
CA PRO A 45 26.93 12.96 -9.47
C PRO A 45 27.89 14.14 -9.25
N ASP A 46 29.13 13.82 -8.89
CA ASP A 46 30.27 14.75 -8.88
C ASP A 46 30.84 14.87 -10.31
N ALA A 47 30.00 15.35 -11.22
CA ALA A 47 30.30 15.51 -12.63
C ALA A 47 29.52 16.68 -13.22
N GLU A 48 30.07 17.31 -14.26
CA GLU A 48 29.35 18.30 -15.05
C GLU A 48 28.22 17.61 -15.84
N GLY A 49 27.07 18.29 -15.97
CA GLY A 49 25.95 17.82 -16.79
C GLY A 49 24.60 18.01 -16.13
N ASN A 50 23.57 17.56 -16.85
CA ASN A 50 22.18 17.60 -16.45
C ASN A 50 21.67 16.15 -16.35
N PHE A 51 21.13 15.80 -15.19
CA PHE A 51 20.80 14.43 -14.83
C PHE A 51 19.29 14.30 -14.55
N PRO A 52 18.70 13.13 -14.81
CA PRO A 52 17.35 12.83 -14.35
C PRO A 52 17.28 12.76 -12.84
N VAL A 53 16.11 13.10 -12.29
CA VAL A 53 15.89 13.19 -10.85
C VAL A 53 14.91 12.12 -10.40
N ILE A 54 15.23 11.41 -9.33
CA ILE A 54 14.30 10.57 -8.58
C ILE A 54 14.04 11.23 -7.23
N MET A 55 12.76 11.38 -6.87
CA MET A 55 12.38 12.13 -5.68
C MET A 55 11.34 11.42 -4.83
N ALA A 56 11.49 11.54 -3.51
CA ALA A 56 10.55 11.07 -2.49
C ALA A 56 10.29 12.16 -1.45
N GLN A 57 9.01 12.45 -1.15
CA GLN A 57 8.60 13.37 -0.09
C GLN A 57 7.68 12.65 0.90
N GLY A 58 7.95 12.80 2.20
CA GLY A 58 7.15 12.14 3.21
C GLY A 58 7.45 12.55 4.65
N VAL A 59 6.81 11.83 5.58
CA VAL A 59 6.72 12.19 7.01
C VAL A 59 7.59 11.31 7.92
N TYR A 60 8.61 10.64 7.35
CA TYR A 60 9.44 9.65 8.07
C TYR A 60 10.82 10.14 8.48
N GLY A 61 11.18 11.38 8.12
CA GLY A 61 12.49 11.96 8.42
C GLY A 61 13.54 11.55 7.38
N LYS A 62 13.89 12.46 6.47
CA LYS A 62 14.95 12.26 5.45
C LYS A 62 16.34 11.98 6.04
N ASP A 63 16.55 12.32 7.32
CA ASP A 63 17.80 12.12 8.05
C ASP A 63 17.78 10.87 8.95
N LEU A 64 16.66 10.15 9.05
CA LEU A 64 16.53 8.94 9.87
C LEU A 64 16.98 7.70 9.09
N HIS A 65 18.17 7.20 9.42
CA HIS A 65 18.68 5.97 8.82
C HIS A 65 17.74 4.77 9.04
N PHE A 66 17.60 3.93 8.02
CA PHE A 66 16.70 2.76 8.04
C PHE A 66 16.93 1.90 9.30
N GLU A 67 18.15 1.41 9.53
CA GLU A 67 18.48 0.58 10.70
C GLU A 67 18.08 1.20 12.04
N ASP A 68 18.21 2.52 12.21
CA ASP A 68 17.98 3.20 13.48
C ASP A 68 16.48 3.40 13.76
N GLY A 69 15.69 3.65 12.70
CA GLY A 69 14.23 3.78 12.82
C GLY A 69 13.49 2.43 12.83
N PHE A 70 14.03 1.42 12.14
CA PHE A 70 13.32 0.19 11.79
C PHE A 70 14.22 -1.06 11.89
N LYS A 71 14.93 -1.21 13.02
CA LYS A 71 15.91 -2.28 13.26
C LYS A 71 15.42 -3.69 12.93
N THR A 72 14.19 -4.04 13.32
CA THR A 72 13.65 -5.39 13.05
C THR A 72 13.52 -5.67 11.56
N GLN A 73 13.03 -4.69 10.79
CA GLN A 73 12.86 -4.79 9.35
C GLN A 73 14.21 -4.77 8.63
N TRP A 74 15.15 -3.97 9.14
CA TRP A 74 16.54 -3.96 8.68
C TRP A 74 17.19 -5.33 8.83
N ASP A 75 17.11 -5.94 10.02
CA ASP A 75 17.69 -7.26 10.29
C ASP A 75 17.09 -8.35 9.40
N GLN A 76 15.78 -8.28 9.14
CA GLN A 76 15.11 -9.18 8.20
C GLN A 76 15.60 -8.97 6.77
N LEU A 77 15.74 -7.72 6.32
CA LEU A 77 16.21 -7.41 4.98
C LEU A 77 17.66 -7.87 4.78
N ILE A 78 18.55 -7.60 5.74
CA ILE A 78 19.95 -8.08 5.71
C ILE A 78 20.00 -9.61 5.75
N GLY A 79 19.10 -10.27 6.48
CA GLY A 79 19.00 -11.72 6.46
C GLY A 79 18.65 -12.30 5.07
N VAL A 80 17.80 -11.61 4.31
CA VAL A 80 17.41 -12.00 2.95
C VAL A 80 18.48 -11.62 1.92
N TYR A 81 19.07 -10.44 2.06
CA TYR A 81 20.12 -9.94 1.17
C TYR A 81 21.34 -9.45 1.97
N PRO A 82 22.22 -10.36 2.41
CA PRO A 82 23.37 -10.02 3.26
C PRO A 82 24.34 -9.02 2.62
N ASP A 83 24.42 -9.03 1.29
CA ASP A 83 25.30 -8.15 0.52
C ASP A 83 24.69 -6.76 0.21
N LEU A 84 23.53 -6.42 0.81
CA LEU A 84 22.89 -5.12 0.63
C LEU A 84 23.84 -3.95 0.92
N CYS A 85 24.76 -4.09 1.88
CA CYS A 85 25.70 -3.03 2.27
C CYS A 85 27.16 -3.33 1.91
N SER A 86 27.40 -4.31 1.04
CA SER A 86 28.74 -4.67 0.57
C SER A 86 28.83 -4.72 -0.97
N ASN A 87 27.70 -4.86 -1.66
CA ASN A 87 27.62 -4.92 -3.12
C ASN A 87 27.00 -3.63 -3.69
N GLY A 88 27.86 -2.72 -4.14
CA GLY A 88 27.47 -1.49 -4.82
C GLY A 88 26.85 -0.41 -3.92
N SER A 89 26.88 -0.58 -2.59
CA SER A 89 26.42 0.38 -1.60
C SER A 89 27.04 0.02 -0.24
N THR A 90 27.36 1.02 0.58
CA THR A 90 27.70 0.86 2.00
C THR A 90 26.45 0.89 2.89
N GLY A 91 25.31 1.31 2.33
CA GLY A 91 24.05 1.50 3.03
C GLY A 91 23.99 2.79 3.87
N LYS A 92 25.05 3.60 3.91
CA LYS A 92 25.16 4.80 4.76
C LYS A 92 23.97 5.76 4.62
N TYR A 93 23.43 5.90 3.42
CA TYR A 93 22.37 6.85 3.10
C TYR A 93 20.99 6.20 2.92
N LEU A 94 20.84 4.92 3.28
CA LEU A 94 19.55 4.26 3.23
C LEU A 94 18.58 4.87 4.22
N ARG A 95 17.41 5.27 3.73
CA ARG A 95 16.26 5.70 4.52
C ARG A 95 15.09 4.76 4.25
N TRP A 96 14.28 4.55 5.28
CA TRP A 96 13.08 3.72 5.21
C TRP A 96 12.25 4.06 3.97
N GLU A 97 11.99 3.05 3.13
CA GLU A 97 11.09 3.13 1.96
C GLU A 97 11.53 4.07 0.83
N THR A 98 12.81 4.46 0.79
CA THR A 98 13.36 5.31 -0.28
C THR A 98 14.48 4.61 -1.05
N ALA A 99 14.71 5.10 -2.28
CA ALA A 99 15.81 4.65 -3.12
C ALA A 99 17.18 4.91 -2.48
N ASP A 100 18.10 3.97 -2.64
CA ASP A 100 19.47 4.05 -2.13
C ASP A 100 20.35 5.00 -2.95
N PRO A 101 20.77 6.17 -2.44
CA PRO A 101 21.60 7.09 -3.20
C PRO A 101 22.88 6.47 -3.78
N GLU A 102 23.53 5.57 -3.03
CA GLU A 102 24.80 4.96 -3.46
C GLU A 102 24.63 3.98 -4.62
N ARG A 103 23.40 3.51 -4.89
CA ARG A 103 23.10 2.67 -6.06
C ARG A 103 22.64 3.46 -7.26
N TRP A 104 22.01 4.60 -7.07
CA TRP A 104 21.37 5.34 -8.14
C TRP A 104 22.24 6.47 -8.68
N VAL A 105 23.00 7.15 -7.81
CA VAL A 105 23.87 8.26 -8.23
C VAL A 105 25.01 7.80 -9.15
N PRO A 106 25.70 6.67 -8.90
CA PRO A 106 26.72 6.17 -9.84
C PRO A 106 26.19 5.86 -11.24
N ASP A 107 24.89 5.56 -11.35
CA ASP A 107 24.24 5.34 -12.65
C ASP A 107 23.87 6.65 -13.35
N GLY A 108 24.11 7.82 -12.73
CA GLY A 108 23.88 9.16 -13.28
C GLY A 108 22.52 9.76 -12.91
N PHE A 109 21.90 9.34 -11.81
CA PHE A 109 20.66 9.96 -11.29
C PHE A 109 20.97 10.95 -10.18
N VAL A 110 20.10 11.95 -10.00
CA VAL A 110 19.99 12.68 -8.74
C VAL A 110 18.92 12.05 -7.87
N ILE A 111 19.21 11.81 -6.60
CA ILE A 111 18.23 11.40 -5.59
C ILE A 111 17.90 12.57 -4.68
N ILE A 112 16.61 12.87 -4.51
CA ILE A 112 16.13 13.90 -3.59
C ILE A 112 15.18 13.26 -2.57
N GLN A 113 15.49 13.45 -1.29
CA GLN A 113 14.63 13.04 -0.17
C GLN A 113 14.17 14.29 0.59
N ILE A 114 12.86 14.43 0.78
CA ILE A 114 12.25 15.65 1.30
C ILE A 114 11.43 15.32 2.55
N ASP A 115 11.66 16.10 3.59
CA ASP A 115 10.75 16.14 4.74
C ASP A 115 9.49 16.94 4.36
N SER A 116 8.33 16.30 4.42
CA SER A 116 7.03 16.99 4.32
C SER A 116 6.91 18.08 5.38
N ARG A 117 6.03 19.07 5.15
CA ARG A 117 5.77 20.12 6.13
C ARG A 117 5.42 19.55 7.51
N GLY A 118 5.96 20.17 8.56
CA GLY A 118 5.79 19.75 9.95
C GLY A 118 6.51 18.44 10.33
N SER A 119 7.27 17.82 9.43
CA SER A 119 8.05 16.61 9.67
C SER A 119 9.55 16.90 9.58
N GLY A 120 10.34 16.13 10.32
CA GLY A 120 11.79 16.19 10.34
C GLY A 120 12.29 17.62 10.55
N LYS A 121 13.11 18.13 9.62
CA LYS A 121 13.63 19.49 9.68
C LYS A 121 12.78 20.52 8.94
N SER A 122 11.68 20.12 8.29
CA SER A 122 10.74 21.03 7.66
C SER A 122 9.72 21.57 8.67
N PRO A 123 9.63 22.89 8.89
CA PRO A 123 8.63 23.48 9.77
C PRO A 123 7.21 23.32 9.23
N GLY A 124 6.22 23.72 10.01
CA GLY A 124 4.81 23.83 9.59
C GLY A 124 3.87 22.88 10.30
N TYR A 125 2.66 22.77 9.74
CA TYR A 125 1.57 21.97 10.29
C TYR A 125 1.59 20.55 9.71
N LEU A 126 1.75 19.55 10.58
CA LEU A 126 1.79 18.13 10.21
C LEU A 126 0.36 17.58 10.03
N ASP A 127 -0.08 17.50 8.77
CA ASP A 127 -1.33 16.86 8.33
C ASP A 127 -1.02 15.89 7.17
N PRO A 128 -0.73 14.61 7.49
CA PRO A 128 -0.33 13.64 6.50
C PRO A 128 -1.39 13.42 5.43
N ARG A 129 -0.97 13.47 4.17
CA ARG A 129 -1.82 13.36 2.98
C ARG A 129 -2.91 14.43 2.94
N SER A 130 -2.67 15.60 3.52
CA SER A 130 -3.51 16.76 3.27
C SER A 130 -3.44 17.21 1.81
N PRO A 131 -4.43 17.98 1.32
CA PRO A 131 -4.29 18.69 0.05
C PRO A 131 -3.07 19.62 0.02
N ARG A 132 -2.77 20.30 1.15
CA ARG A 132 -1.65 21.24 1.25
C ARG A 132 -0.30 20.55 1.05
N GLU A 133 -0.08 19.39 1.68
CA GLU A 133 1.16 18.62 1.50
C GLU A 133 1.40 18.22 0.03
N ILE A 134 0.35 17.91 -0.72
CA ILE A 134 0.48 17.53 -2.14
C ILE A 134 0.78 18.73 -3.03
N VAL A 135 0.26 19.92 -2.68
CA VAL A 135 0.69 21.16 -3.33
C VAL A 135 2.16 21.43 -3.04
N ASP A 136 2.65 21.17 -1.83
CA ASP A 136 4.09 21.28 -1.55
C ASP A 136 4.91 20.31 -2.41
N TYR A 137 4.40 19.09 -2.63
CA TYR A 137 5.10 18.11 -3.47
C TYR A 137 5.13 18.53 -4.93
N TYR A 138 4.06 19.15 -5.44
CA TYR A 138 4.05 19.81 -6.74
C TYR A 138 5.13 20.89 -6.82
N ASP A 139 5.20 21.79 -5.84
CA ASP A 139 6.17 22.87 -5.80
C ASP A 139 7.62 22.32 -5.76
N ALA A 140 7.85 21.23 -5.02
CA ALA A 140 9.15 20.56 -4.96
C ALA A 140 9.55 19.91 -6.29
N ILE A 141 8.61 19.31 -7.03
CA ILE A 141 8.86 18.78 -8.39
C ILE A 141 9.33 19.92 -9.31
N GLU A 142 8.62 21.04 -9.30
CA GLU A 142 8.92 22.19 -10.14
C GLU A 142 10.21 22.92 -9.73
N TRP A 143 10.55 22.89 -8.45
CA TRP A 143 11.84 23.37 -7.95
C TRP A 143 13.00 22.47 -8.42
N ALA A 144 12.84 21.15 -8.30
CA ALA A 144 13.86 20.17 -8.68
C ALA A 144 14.18 20.23 -10.18
N ALA A 145 13.15 20.44 -11.02
CA ALA A 145 13.30 20.55 -12.46
C ALA A 145 14.12 21.77 -12.92
N ARG A 146 14.18 22.83 -12.10
CA ARG A 146 14.88 24.08 -12.42
C ARG A 146 16.30 24.15 -11.88
N GLN A 147 16.77 23.11 -11.17
CA GLN A 147 18.13 23.09 -10.66
C GLN A 147 19.14 22.94 -11.81
N PRO A 148 20.33 23.56 -11.73
CA PRO A 148 21.29 23.59 -12.83
C PRO A 148 21.82 22.20 -13.23
N TRP A 149 21.77 21.23 -12.31
CA TRP A 149 22.15 19.83 -12.53
C TRP A 149 21.00 18.94 -13.00
N SER A 150 19.78 19.47 -13.11
CA SER A 150 18.59 18.69 -13.52
C SER A 150 18.41 18.73 -15.04
N ASN A 151 18.00 17.62 -15.63
CA ASN A 151 17.58 17.58 -17.05
C ASN A 151 16.12 17.97 -17.26
N GLY A 152 15.42 18.40 -16.20
CA GLY A 152 14.02 18.79 -16.24
C GLY A 152 13.02 17.63 -16.21
N LYS A 153 13.47 16.36 -16.15
CA LYS A 153 12.61 15.18 -16.05
C LYS A 153 12.68 14.58 -14.65
N ILE A 154 11.56 14.65 -13.93
CA ILE A 154 11.44 14.16 -12.56
C ILE A 154 10.67 12.84 -12.57
N GLY A 155 11.25 11.81 -11.95
CA GLY A 155 10.58 10.57 -11.59
C GLY A 155 10.32 10.51 -10.10
N LEU A 156 9.24 9.84 -9.70
CA LEU A 156 8.95 9.61 -8.29
C LEU A 156 9.02 8.11 -7.99
N LEU A 157 9.72 7.76 -6.91
CA LEU A 157 9.94 6.38 -6.48
C LEU A 157 9.99 6.32 -4.96
N GLY A 158 9.32 5.33 -4.39
CA GLY A 158 9.31 5.06 -2.96
C GLY A 158 8.20 4.09 -2.61
N ILE A 159 8.20 3.63 -1.36
CA ILE A 159 7.24 2.64 -0.85
C ILE A 159 6.16 3.31 0.02
N SER A 160 5.01 2.64 0.20
CA SER A 160 3.95 3.00 1.16
C SER A 160 3.52 4.45 1.07
N TYR A 161 3.87 5.29 2.04
CA TYR A 161 3.50 6.71 2.06
C TYR A 161 4.05 7.44 0.84
N TYR A 162 5.31 7.17 0.47
CA TYR A 162 5.94 7.74 -0.71
C TYR A 162 5.30 7.25 -2.01
N ALA A 163 4.70 6.06 -2.03
CA ALA A 163 3.92 5.59 -3.18
C ALA A 163 2.51 6.21 -3.21
N VAL A 164 1.87 6.38 -2.06
CA VAL A 164 0.54 7.04 -1.94
C VAL A 164 0.61 8.50 -2.40
N THR A 165 1.65 9.25 -2.02
CA THR A 165 1.80 10.66 -2.42
C THR A 165 2.09 10.81 -3.91
N GLN A 166 2.70 9.82 -4.57
CA GLN A 166 2.89 9.81 -6.03
C GLN A 166 1.56 9.85 -6.78
N TRP A 167 0.63 8.95 -6.43
CA TRP A 167 -0.69 8.92 -7.05
C TRP A 167 -1.42 10.27 -6.91
N ARG A 168 -1.28 10.89 -5.73
CA ARG A 168 -1.93 12.17 -5.43
C ARG A 168 -1.31 13.33 -6.18
N VAL A 169 0.02 13.48 -6.16
CA VAL A 169 0.67 14.62 -6.84
C VAL A 169 0.55 14.52 -8.36
N ALA A 170 0.57 13.29 -8.92
CA ALA A 170 0.37 13.09 -10.35
C ALA A 170 -1.00 13.56 -10.84
N THR A 171 -2.03 13.55 -9.98
CA THR A 171 -3.36 14.11 -10.28
C THR A 171 -3.31 15.62 -10.55
N LEU A 172 -2.33 16.33 -10.00
CA LEU A 172 -2.12 17.77 -10.22
C LEU A 172 -1.40 18.08 -11.55
N ARG A 173 -0.90 17.05 -12.26
CA ARG A 173 -0.16 17.16 -13.52
C ARG A 173 1.00 18.18 -13.48
N PRO A 174 2.00 18.00 -12.57
CA PRO A 174 3.21 18.82 -12.60
C PRO A 174 3.89 18.72 -13.98
N PRO A 175 4.18 19.85 -14.67
CA PRO A 175 4.73 19.83 -16.02
C PRO A 175 6.03 19.03 -16.18
N HIS A 176 6.87 18.98 -15.14
CA HIS A 176 8.16 18.30 -15.17
C HIS A 176 8.11 16.87 -14.59
N LEU A 177 6.95 16.42 -14.11
CA LEU A 177 6.78 15.02 -13.71
C LEU A 177 6.71 14.15 -14.96
N ALA A 178 7.72 13.31 -15.15
CA ALA A 178 7.90 12.51 -16.36
C ALA A 178 7.57 11.02 -16.16
N ALA A 179 7.55 10.50 -14.92
CA ALA A 179 7.13 9.13 -14.61
C ALA A 179 6.89 8.92 -13.11
N ILE A 180 6.04 7.96 -12.75
CA ILE A 180 5.87 7.49 -11.35
C ILE A 180 6.06 5.97 -11.24
N CYS A 181 6.69 5.53 -10.16
CA CYS A 181 6.81 4.13 -9.77
C CYS A 181 6.31 3.95 -8.32
N PRO A 182 4.98 3.94 -8.12
CA PRO A 182 4.38 3.72 -6.81
C PRO A 182 4.56 2.25 -6.40
N TRP A 183 5.49 2.01 -5.48
CA TRP A 183 5.80 0.70 -4.94
C TRP A 183 4.99 0.45 -3.66
N GLU A 184 4.09 -0.53 -3.67
CA GLU A 184 3.19 -0.86 -2.57
C GLU A 184 2.53 0.39 -1.95
N GLY A 185 1.67 1.08 -2.72
CA GLY A 185 0.98 2.30 -2.32
C GLY A 185 -0.49 2.26 -2.69
N TYR A 186 -1.36 2.51 -1.70
CA TYR A 186 -2.81 2.48 -1.91
C TYR A 186 -3.30 3.74 -2.65
N THR A 187 -4.52 3.69 -3.18
CA THR A 187 -5.13 4.82 -3.90
C THR A 187 -6.46 5.28 -3.31
N ASP A 188 -7.07 4.53 -2.40
CA ASP A 188 -8.28 4.94 -1.69
C ASP A 188 -8.03 4.86 -0.17
N TYR A 189 -7.82 6.00 0.46
CA TYR A 189 -7.45 6.03 1.88
C TYR A 189 -8.54 5.47 2.80
N TYR A 190 -9.81 5.60 2.41
CA TYR A 190 -10.93 5.01 3.15
C TYR A 190 -10.91 3.49 2.96
N ARG A 191 -11.05 3.00 1.72
CA ARG A 191 -11.30 1.57 1.44
C ARG A 191 -10.07 0.67 1.57
N ASP A 192 -8.89 1.20 1.30
CA ASP A 192 -7.67 0.40 1.22
C ASP A 192 -6.91 0.35 2.56
N SER A 193 -7.17 1.25 3.51
CA SER A 193 -6.34 1.37 4.72
C SER A 193 -7.11 1.49 6.02
N THR A 194 -8.12 2.36 6.07
CA THR A 194 -8.75 2.72 7.36
C THR A 194 -10.11 2.07 7.56
N HIS A 195 -10.86 1.79 6.51
CA HIS A 195 -12.21 1.26 6.56
C HIS A 195 -12.41 0.14 5.53
N HIS A 196 -12.06 -1.10 5.91
CA HIS A 196 -12.27 -2.24 5.02
C HIS A 196 -13.75 -2.61 5.00
N GLY A 197 -14.40 -2.45 3.84
CA GLY A 197 -15.84 -2.69 3.71
C GLY A 197 -16.70 -1.79 4.60
N GLY A 198 -16.17 -0.66 5.06
CA GLY A 198 -16.84 0.23 6.01
C GLY A 198 -16.56 -0.04 7.49
N ILE A 199 -15.78 -1.07 7.82
CA ILE A 199 -15.40 -1.42 9.20
C ILE A 199 -14.08 -0.74 9.54
N LEU A 200 -14.01 -0.03 10.68
CA LEU A 200 -12.80 0.70 11.05
C LEU A 200 -11.63 -0.25 11.40
N SER A 201 -10.53 -0.10 10.67
CA SER A 201 -9.21 -0.68 10.93
C SER A 201 -8.29 0.38 11.55
N SER A 202 -8.26 0.45 12.89
CA SER A 202 -7.46 1.44 13.61
C SER A 202 -6.09 0.92 14.06
N GLY A 203 -5.85 -0.40 13.99
CA GLY A 203 -4.63 -1.04 14.51
C GLY A 203 -3.35 -0.44 13.93
N PHE A 204 -3.30 -0.26 12.61
CA PHE A 204 -2.16 0.35 11.93
C PHE A 204 -1.98 1.82 12.31
N ALA A 205 -3.03 2.64 12.24
CA ALA A 205 -2.95 4.08 12.53
C ALA A 205 -2.46 4.35 13.96
N ASN A 206 -2.94 3.58 14.95
CA ASN A 206 -2.54 3.68 16.35
C ASN A 206 -1.06 3.37 16.60
N TYR A 207 -0.44 2.56 15.74
CA TYR A 207 0.98 2.26 15.79
C TYR A 207 1.81 3.25 14.96
N TRP A 208 1.38 3.48 13.71
CA TRP A 208 2.09 4.27 12.71
C TRP A 208 2.22 5.74 13.11
N TRP A 209 1.13 6.36 13.57
CA TRP A 209 1.10 7.79 13.88
C TRP A 209 2.11 8.17 14.97
N PRO A 210 2.07 7.61 16.20
CA PRO A 210 3.02 7.97 17.24
C PRO A 210 4.46 7.54 16.90
N LYS A 211 4.63 6.33 16.36
CA LYS A 211 5.97 5.76 16.16
C LYS A 211 6.72 6.35 14.98
N GLN A 212 6.03 6.62 13.86
CA GLN A 212 6.70 7.00 12.61
C GLN A 212 6.54 8.48 12.29
N CYS A 213 5.43 9.12 12.66
CA CYS A 213 5.21 10.53 12.35
C CYS A 213 5.56 11.43 13.54
N LEU A 214 4.97 11.18 14.72
CA LEU A 214 5.21 12.04 15.89
C LEU A 214 6.64 11.94 16.41
N ALA A 215 7.27 10.75 16.33
CA ALA A 215 8.66 10.56 16.70
C ALA A 215 9.64 11.42 15.89
N VAL A 216 9.26 11.85 14.69
CA VAL A 216 10.04 12.73 13.81
C VAL A 216 9.31 14.05 13.52
N GLN A 217 8.28 14.42 14.29
CA GLN A 217 7.61 15.70 14.13
C GLN A 217 8.62 16.85 14.30
N HIS A 218 8.55 17.85 13.43
CA HIS A 218 9.41 19.01 13.51
C HIS A 218 9.33 19.69 14.88
N GLY A 219 10.49 20.02 15.44
CA GLY A 219 10.59 20.62 16.76
C GLY A 219 10.39 19.66 17.94
N ASN A 220 10.21 18.35 17.70
CA ASN A 220 10.10 17.37 18.78
C ASN A 220 11.46 17.14 19.45
N GLY A 221 11.77 17.94 20.48
CA GLY A 221 13.02 17.86 21.25
C GLY A 221 13.22 16.53 22.00
N ALA A 222 12.13 15.77 22.23
CA ALA A 222 12.17 14.47 22.89
C ALA A 222 12.42 13.30 21.93
N SER A 223 12.52 13.54 20.63
CA SER A 223 12.83 12.50 19.64
C SER A 223 14.13 11.78 20.03
N PRO A 224 14.16 10.44 20.04
CA PRO A 224 15.39 9.69 20.31
C PRO A 224 16.32 9.64 19.09
N HIS A 225 15.82 10.03 17.91
CA HIS A 225 16.51 9.83 16.64
C HIS A 225 17.54 10.94 16.38
N ARG A 226 18.71 10.53 15.89
CA ARG A 226 19.81 11.41 15.49
C ARG A 226 20.28 11.01 14.11
N GLU A 227 20.66 11.97 13.31
CA GLU A 227 21.30 11.69 12.02
C GLU A 227 22.71 11.16 12.25
N ARG A 228 23.18 10.29 11.35
CA ARG A 228 24.50 9.66 11.50
C ARG A 228 25.64 10.59 11.09
N GLU A 229 25.34 11.62 10.30
CA GLU A 229 26.30 12.52 9.68
C GLU A 229 26.89 13.52 10.69
N SER A 230 26.04 14.22 11.44
CA SER A 230 26.47 15.21 12.44
C SER A 230 26.07 14.89 13.88
N GLY A 231 25.26 13.84 14.10
CA GLY A 231 24.70 13.53 15.42
C GLY A 231 23.60 14.48 15.89
N LYS A 232 23.15 15.42 15.03
CA LYS A 232 22.03 16.33 15.32
C LYS A 232 20.69 15.61 15.32
N ARG A 233 19.67 16.25 15.91
CA ARG A 233 18.28 15.74 15.88
C ARG A 233 17.74 15.75 14.45
N VAL A 234 17.07 14.66 14.08
CA VAL A 234 16.36 14.56 12.79
C VAL A 234 15.15 15.50 12.72
N THR A 235 14.72 16.07 13.85
CA THR A 235 13.56 16.96 13.98
C THR A 235 13.92 18.46 14.02
N GLY A 236 15.18 18.81 13.74
CA GLY A 236 15.70 20.17 13.87
C GLY A 236 16.29 20.51 15.24
N GLU A 237 17.05 21.60 15.27
CA GLU A 237 17.75 22.09 16.46
C GLU A 237 16.84 22.90 17.40
N ASP A 238 15.77 23.48 16.88
CA ASP A 238 14.75 24.10 17.71
C ASP A 238 13.90 23.02 18.40
N ALA A 239 13.54 23.27 19.66
CA ALA A 239 12.66 22.39 20.42
C ALA A 239 11.39 23.18 20.78
N LEU A 240 10.25 22.70 20.28
CA LEU A 240 8.93 23.26 20.57
C LEU A 240 8.40 22.69 21.90
N SER A 241 7.58 23.49 22.59
CA SER A 241 6.81 23.01 23.73
C SER A 241 5.77 21.97 23.28
N GLU A 242 5.27 21.16 24.22
CA GLU A 242 4.21 20.18 23.93
C GLU A 242 2.94 20.85 23.37
N GLN A 243 2.59 22.05 23.87
CA GLN A 243 1.44 22.81 23.37
C GLN A 243 1.64 23.24 21.91
N GLU A 244 2.84 23.70 21.55
CA GLU A 244 3.17 24.05 20.16
C GLU A 244 3.20 22.82 19.26
N LEU A 245 3.74 21.68 19.73
CA LEU A 245 3.71 20.43 18.97
C LEU A 245 2.27 19.97 18.71
N ILE A 246 1.36 20.09 19.69
CA ILE A 246 -0.06 19.77 19.51
C ILE A 246 -0.72 20.77 18.54
N ALA A 247 -0.42 22.06 18.67
CA ALA A 247 -0.96 23.10 17.78
C ALA A 247 -0.47 22.96 16.33
N ASN A 248 0.71 22.37 16.12
CA ASN A 248 1.34 22.19 14.81
C ASN A 248 1.05 20.81 14.17
N ARG A 249 -0.01 20.11 14.57
CA ARG A 249 -0.38 18.83 13.95
C ARG A 249 -1.88 18.56 14.00
N THR A 250 -2.33 17.66 13.14
CA THR A 250 -3.71 17.15 13.16
C THR A 250 -3.90 16.09 14.26
N ASP A 251 -5.16 15.84 14.62
CA ASP A 251 -5.55 14.76 15.52
C ASP A 251 -5.86 13.49 14.71
N TYR A 252 -4.81 12.94 14.09
CA TYR A 252 -4.88 11.99 12.98
C TYR A 252 -5.80 10.78 13.22
N VAL A 253 -5.66 10.13 14.38
CA VAL A 253 -6.48 8.95 14.72
C VAL A 253 -7.94 9.36 14.95
N ALA A 254 -8.17 10.49 15.61
CA ALA A 254 -9.51 10.98 15.85
C ALA A 254 -10.19 11.47 14.56
N ASP A 255 -9.45 12.04 13.61
CA ASP A 255 -9.99 12.43 12.31
C ASP A 255 -10.52 11.21 11.55
N ILE A 256 -9.74 10.11 11.52
CA ILE A 256 -10.19 8.83 10.94
C ILE A 256 -11.50 8.38 11.60
N LEU A 257 -11.60 8.45 12.93
CA LEU A 257 -12.79 8.07 13.70
C LEU A 257 -14.00 8.98 13.42
N ARG A 258 -13.80 10.28 13.23
CA ARG A 258 -14.85 11.26 12.97
C ARG A 258 -15.49 11.08 11.59
N HIS A 259 -14.78 10.45 10.65
CA HIS A 259 -15.20 10.30 9.26
C HIS A 259 -15.52 8.83 8.90
N SER A 260 -16.58 8.26 9.49
CA SER A 260 -16.97 6.85 9.30
C SER A 260 -17.53 6.48 7.92
N LEU A 261 -17.87 7.47 7.09
CA LEU A 261 -18.35 7.31 5.71
C LEU A 261 -17.35 7.97 4.74
N ASP A 262 -17.44 7.65 3.44
CA ASP A 262 -16.66 8.24 2.34
C ASP A 262 -17.05 9.72 2.06
N SER A 263 -16.79 10.54 3.07
CA SER A 263 -17.07 11.97 3.14
C SER A 263 -16.12 12.80 2.25
N ALA A 264 -16.39 14.11 2.18
CA ALA A 264 -15.52 15.05 1.46
C ALA A 264 -14.06 15.04 1.98
N TRP A 265 -13.88 14.77 3.28
CA TRP A 265 -12.55 14.72 3.91
C TRP A 265 -11.67 13.60 3.35
N TRP A 266 -12.27 12.44 3.01
CA TRP A 266 -11.55 11.36 2.33
C TRP A 266 -11.30 11.70 0.87
N ARG A 267 -12.32 12.24 0.19
CA ARG A 267 -12.24 12.56 -1.25
C ARG A 267 -11.16 13.59 -1.58
N GLU A 268 -10.91 14.59 -0.73
CA GLU A 268 -9.79 15.52 -0.93
C GLU A 268 -8.41 14.87 -0.69
N ARG A 269 -8.38 13.72 0.00
CA ARG A 269 -7.18 12.90 0.28
C ARG A 269 -7.03 11.71 -0.66
N THR A 270 -7.89 11.58 -1.67
CA THR A 270 -7.89 10.49 -2.65
C THR A 270 -7.52 11.04 -4.04
N PRO A 271 -6.59 10.41 -4.78
CA PRO A 271 -6.26 10.79 -6.15
C PRO A 271 -7.46 10.65 -7.10
N VAL A 272 -7.51 11.52 -8.11
CA VAL A 272 -8.44 11.37 -9.23
C VAL A 272 -7.67 10.67 -10.34
N LEU A 273 -7.72 9.33 -10.32
CA LEU A 273 -6.78 8.48 -11.07
C LEU A 273 -6.79 8.73 -12.58
N ASP A 274 -7.94 9.04 -13.17
CA ASP A 274 -8.05 9.29 -14.61
C ASP A 274 -7.27 10.54 -15.09
N ARG A 275 -6.85 11.42 -14.18
CA ARG A 275 -5.99 12.59 -14.48
C ARG A 275 -4.50 12.25 -14.53
N ILE A 276 -4.10 11.04 -14.14
CA ILE A 276 -2.71 10.61 -14.12
C ILE A 276 -2.32 10.18 -15.53
N GLU A 277 -1.66 11.07 -16.27
CA GLU A 277 -1.30 10.88 -17.69
C GLU A 277 0.15 10.42 -17.89
N VAL A 278 1.02 10.65 -16.90
CA VAL A 278 2.44 10.27 -16.94
C VAL A 278 2.61 8.74 -16.96
N PRO A 279 3.71 8.21 -17.51
CA PRO A 279 4.06 6.79 -17.39
C PRO A 279 4.00 6.26 -15.95
N VAL A 280 3.45 5.06 -15.77
CA VAL A 280 3.22 4.43 -14.45
C VAL A 280 3.79 3.02 -14.40
N LEU A 281 4.66 2.73 -13.42
CA LEU A 281 4.99 1.36 -13.01
C LEU A 281 4.43 1.11 -11.61
N SER A 282 3.23 0.53 -11.53
CA SER A 282 2.60 0.16 -10.25
C SER A 282 3.13 -1.18 -9.78
N ALA A 283 3.81 -1.21 -8.63
CA ALA A 283 4.28 -2.46 -8.04
C ALA A 283 3.47 -2.78 -6.79
N GLY A 284 2.75 -3.91 -6.75
CA GLY A 284 1.95 -4.35 -5.61
C GLY A 284 2.40 -5.70 -5.06
N ASN A 285 1.88 -6.11 -3.91
CA ASN A 285 2.32 -7.34 -3.23
C ASN A 285 1.14 -8.22 -2.84
N TRP A 286 1.13 -9.48 -3.28
CA TRP A 286 0.06 -10.44 -2.99
C TRP A 286 -0.12 -10.74 -1.50
N GLY A 287 0.90 -10.48 -0.70
CA GLY A 287 0.86 -10.55 0.76
C GLY A 287 0.25 -9.31 1.43
N GLY A 288 -0.22 -8.33 0.67
CA GLY A 288 -0.76 -7.06 1.14
C GLY A 288 -2.29 -6.92 1.32
N PRO A 289 -3.14 -7.98 1.43
CA PRO A 289 -4.52 -7.80 1.85
C PRO A 289 -4.64 -6.98 3.15
N GLY A 290 -5.49 -5.96 3.15
CA GLY A 290 -5.68 -5.02 4.27
C GLY A 290 -4.81 -3.75 4.21
N MET A 291 -4.05 -3.54 3.13
CA MET A 291 -3.38 -2.26 2.86
C MET A 291 -3.16 -1.98 1.36
N HIS A 292 -1.94 -2.08 0.86
CA HIS A 292 -1.56 -1.50 -0.44
C HIS A 292 -2.02 -2.27 -1.68
N LEU A 293 -2.20 -3.60 -1.57
CA LEU A 293 -2.46 -4.48 -2.72
C LEU A 293 -3.63 -3.99 -3.60
N ARG A 294 -4.76 -3.68 -2.97
CA ARG A 294 -5.95 -3.21 -3.68
C ARG A 294 -5.66 -1.92 -4.42
N GLY A 295 -5.10 -0.92 -3.73
CA GLY A 295 -4.87 0.39 -4.31
C GLY A 295 -3.82 0.42 -5.43
N ASN A 296 -2.82 -0.47 -5.44
CA ASN A 296 -1.89 -0.60 -6.57
C ASN A 296 -2.59 -1.11 -7.84
N ILE A 297 -3.51 -2.07 -7.68
CA ILE A 297 -4.31 -2.62 -8.78
C ILE A 297 -5.31 -1.56 -9.25
N GLU A 298 -6.00 -0.88 -8.33
CA GLU A 298 -6.88 0.25 -8.66
C GLU A 298 -6.13 1.37 -9.38
N GLY A 299 -4.93 1.72 -8.93
CA GLY A 299 -4.09 2.74 -9.55
C GLY A 299 -3.75 2.40 -10.99
N PHE A 300 -3.34 1.16 -11.27
CA PHE A 300 -3.11 0.67 -12.63
C PHE A 300 -4.37 0.72 -13.49
N LEU A 301 -5.49 0.19 -12.98
CA LEU A 301 -6.74 0.14 -13.75
C LEU A 301 -7.31 1.54 -14.01
N GLY A 302 -7.27 2.42 -13.02
CA GLY A 302 -7.87 3.74 -13.04
C GLY A 302 -7.00 4.85 -13.63
N ALA A 303 -5.68 4.68 -13.71
CA ALA A 303 -4.79 5.70 -14.27
C ALA A 303 -5.15 6.01 -15.73
N GLY A 304 -5.27 7.29 -16.07
CA GLY A 304 -5.51 7.77 -17.44
C GLY A 304 -4.33 7.57 -18.40
N SER A 305 -3.17 7.22 -17.86
CA SER A 305 -1.93 6.98 -18.60
C SER A 305 -2.10 5.90 -19.65
N GLN A 306 -1.58 6.19 -20.84
CA GLN A 306 -1.50 5.22 -21.95
C GLN A 306 -0.26 4.33 -21.85
N GLN A 307 0.63 4.60 -20.89
CA GLN A 307 1.88 3.87 -20.67
C GLN A 307 1.92 3.41 -19.22
N LYS A 308 1.33 2.26 -18.94
CA LYS A 308 1.18 1.76 -17.58
C LYS A 308 1.48 0.28 -17.48
N TRP A 309 2.18 -0.08 -16.41
CA TRP A 309 2.61 -1.44 -16.11
C TRP A 309 2.21 -1.80 -14.67
N LEU A 310 1.86 -3.06 -14.47
CA LEU A 310 1.54 -3.67 -13.18
C LEU A 310 2.51 -4.80 -12.88
N SER A 311 3.28 -4.67 -11.81
CA SER A 311 4.13 -5.73 -11.26
C SER A 311 3.57 -6.21 -9.92
N LEU A 312 3.13 -7.47 -9.79
CA LEU A 312 2.68 -8.02 -8.51
C LEU A 312 3.65 -9.07 -7.99
N HIS A 313 4.30 -8.79 -6.86
CA HIS A 313 5.31 -9.64 -6.24
C HIS A 313 4.84 -10.24 -4.90
N VAL A 314 5.77 -10.90 -4.22
CA VAL A 314 5.61 -11.53 -2.90
C VAL A 314 6.78 -11.13 -1.99
N GLY A 315 6.75 -11.56 -0.73
CA GLY A 315 7.78 -11.24 0.26
C GLY A 315 7.34 -10.11 1.20
N LYS A 316 8.27 -9.63 2.03
CA LYS A 316 7.99 -8.51 2.95
C LYS A 316 7.80 -7.20 2.20
N HIS A 317 7.06 -6.29 2.82
CA HIS A 317 6.67 -5.00 2.24
C HIS A 317 7.84 -4.17 1.66
N TRP A 318 9.02 -4.24 2.27
CA TRP A 318 10.23 -3.54 1.83
C TRP A 318 11.17 -4.38 0.97
N GLU A 319 11.02 -5.71 1.00
CA GLU A 319 11.99 -6.66 0.44
C GLU A 319 12.12 -6.47 -1.07
N GLY A 320 11.00 -6.60 -1.79
CA GLY A 320 10.97 -6.47 -3.24
C GLY A 320 11.47 -5.11 -3.74
N PHE A 321 11.48 -4.06 -2.94
CA PHE A 321 11.99 -2.76 -3.38
C PHE A 321 13.52 -2.69 -3.47
N TYR A 322 14.22 -3.44 -2.61
CA TYR A 322 15.69 -3.39 -2.48
C TYR A 322 16.41 -4.56 -3.14
N LEU A 323 15.71 -5.63 -3.54
CA LEU A 323 16.34 -6.76 -4.21
C LEU A 323 16.86 -6.39 -5.61
N PRO A 324 18.02 -6.93 -6.04
CA PRO A 324 18.69 -6.52 -7.27
C PRO A 324 17.83 -6.57 -8.53
N GLU A 325 17.01 -7.60 -8.70
CA GLU A 325 16.16 -7.77 -9.88
C GLU A 325 15.10 -6.67 -10.01
N TYR A 326 14.57 -6.20 -8.88
CA TYR A 326 13.56 -5.17 -8.83
C TYR A 326 14.17 -3.78 -8.92
N VAL A 327 15.32 -3.54 -8.30
CA VAL A 327 16.09 -2.30 -8.51
C VAL A 327 16.49 -2.16 -9.99
N ALA A 328 16.89 -3.25 -10.65
CA ALA A 328 17.17 -3.24 -12.08
C ALA A 328 15.93 -2.91 -12.92
N MET A 329 14.75 -3.43 -12.56
CA MET A 329 13.49 -3.08 -13.21
C MET A 329 13.13 -1.60 -13.03
N GLN A 330 13.22 -1.07 -11.81
CA GLN A 330 12.98 0.34 -11.51
C GLN A 330 13.91 1.25 -12.35
N LYS A 331 15.20 0.92 -12.43
CA LYS A 331 16.19 1.66 -13.22
C LYS A 331 15.91 1.61 -14.71
N ARG A 332 15.55 0.44 -15.26
CA ARG A 332 15.17 0.30 -16.69
C ARG A 332 13.98 1.20 -17.03
N PHE A 333 12.95 1.22 -16.18
CA PHE A 333 11.79 2.10 -16.34
C PHE A 333 12.20 3.58 -16.38
N PHE A 334 12.95 4.05 -15.39
CA PHE A 334 13.33 5.46 -15.33
C PHE A 334 14.36 5.87 -16.37
N ASN A 335 15.30 5.00 -16.76
CA ASN A 335 16.19 5.29 -17.88
C ASN A 335 15.40 5.50 -19.17
N HIS A 336 14.35 4.71 -19.40
CA HIS A 336 13.51 4.89 -20.58
C HIS A 336 12.79 6.26 -20.58
N PHE A 337 12.13 6.63 -19.49
CA PHE A 337 11.30 7.84 -19.47
C PHE A 337 12.04 9.12 -19.13
N LEU A 338 13.07 9.05 -18.28
CA LEU A 338 13.81 10.22 -17.82
C LEU A 338 15.07 10.51 -18.64
N ARG A 339 15.52 9.56 -19.47
CA ARG A 339 16.70 9.72 -20.36
C ARG A 339 16.43 9.41 -21.83
N ASP A 340 15.22 8.99 -22.17
CA ASP A 340 14.86 8.56 -23.52
C ASP A 340 15.72 7.38 -24.03
N GLU A 341 16.27 6.57 -23.11
CA GLU A 341 17.11 5.43 -23.46
C GLU A 341 16.31 4.34 -24.19
N GLN A 342 16.90 3.81 -25.26
CA GLN A 342 16.36 2.69 -26.03
C GLN A 342 16.81 1.36 -25.41
N ASN A 343 16.30 1.07 -24.20
CA ASN A 343 16.71 -0.08 -23.39
C ASN A 343 15.75 -1.29 -23.46
N GLY A 344 14.81 -1.27 -24.41
CA GLY A 344 13.84 -2.34 -24.63
C GLY A 344 12.61 -2.29 -23.73
N TRP A 345 12.45 -1.27 -22.87
CA TRP A 345 11.27 -1.12 -22.00
C TRP A 345 9.94 -1.10 -22.77
N GLN A 346 9.92 -0.60 -24.01
CA GLN A 346 8.74 -0.62 -24.87
C GLN A 346 8.18 -2.03 -25.16
N ASN A 347 8.98 -3.08 -24.92
CA ASN A 347 8.59 -4.47 -25.06
C ASN A 347 8.23 -5.13 -23.72
N GLU A 348 8.32 -4.40 -22.60
CA GLU A 348 7.97 -4.92 -21.28
C GLU A 348 6.47 -5.25 -21.23
N PRO A 349 6.08 -6.47 -20.84
CA PRO A 349 4.67 -6.83 -20.71
C PRO A 349 3.94 -5.92 -19.73
N GLU A 350 2.74 -5.44 -20.10
CA GLU A 350 1.93 -4.55 -19.24
C GLU A 350 1.65 -5.14 -17.86
N VAL A 351 1.53 -6.47 -17.76
CA VAL A 351 1.30 -7.16 -16.50
C VAL A 351 2.35 -8.23 -16.30
N ARG A 352 3.04 -8.16 -15.15
CA ARG A 352 3.96 -9.17 -14.64
C ARG A 352 3.54 -9.54 -13.22
N ILE A 353 3.23 -10.80 -12.96
CA ILE A 353 2.78 -11.25 -11.64
C ILE A 353 3.54 -12.48 -11.18
N VAL A 354 3.72 -12.61 -9.87
CA VAL A 354 4.08 -13.87 -9.24
C VAL A 354 2.81 -14.70 -9.05
N VAL A 355 2.85 -15.97 -9.47
CA VAL A 355 1.86 -16.98 -9.15
C VAL A 355 2.40 -17.79 -7.98
N ARG A 356 1.72 -17.67 -6.83
CA ARG A 356 2.13 -18.35 -5.60
C ARG A 356 1.87 -19.84 -5.71
N ASP A 357 2.85 -20.67 -5.39
CA ASP A 357 2.69 -22.12 -5.35
C ASP A 357 3.42 -22.65 -4.09
N PRO A 358 2.76 -23.43 -3.22
CA PRO A 358 3.40 -24.03 -2.05
C PRO A 358 4.68 -24.83 -2.35
N ARG A 359 4.91 -25.21 -3.62
CA ARG A 359 6.07 -25.97 -4.10
C ARG A 359 7.14 -25.11 -4.77
N GLY A 360 6.88 -23.81 -4.97
CA GLY A 360 7.80 -22.87 -5.60
C GLY A 360 7.10 -21.89 -6.53
N ASP A 361 7.23 -20.61 -6.24
CA ASP A 361 6.58 -19.53 -6.98
C ASP A 361 7.10 -19.43 -8.42
N ARG A 362 6.23 -18.96 -9.34
CA ARG A 362 6.59 -18.71 -10.74
C ARG A 362 6.14 -17.33 -11.20
N VAL A 363 6.83 -16.75 -12.19
CA VAL A 363 6.42 -15.48 -12.80
C VAL A 363 5.55 -15.77 -14.02
N ARG A 364 4.46 -15.01 -14.17
CA ARG A 364 3.57 -15.00 -15.33
C ARG A 364 3.47 -13.59 -15.88
N THR A 365 3.45 -13.45 -17.21
CA THR A 365 3.23 -12.17 -17.89
C THR A 365 1.92 -12.20 -18.67
N ALA A 366 1.32 -11.02 -18.88
CA ALA A 366 0.09 -10.84 -19.63
C ALA A 366 -0.03 -9.41 -20.19
N SER A 367 -1.00 -9.22 -21.08
CA SER A 367 -1.34 -7.92 -21.68
C SER A 367 -2.38 -7.13 -20.89
N SER A 368 -2.99 -7.70 -19.85
CA SER A 368 -4.02 -7.03 -19.06
C SER A 368 -4.20 -7.67 -17.69
N PHE A 369 -4.79 -6.92 -16.76
CA PHE A 369 -5.30 -7.42 -15.50
C PHE A 369 -6.80 -7.11 -15.38
N PRO A 370 -7.67 -8.07 -15.02
CA PRO A 370 -7.40 -9.50 -14.82
C PRO A 370 -6.78 -10.18 -16.05
N LEU A 371 -6.20 -11.36 -15.84
CA LEU A 371 -5.55 -12.08 -16.92
C LEU A 371 -6.60 -12.43 -18.00
N PRO A 372 -6.27 -12.36 -19.31
CA PRO A 372 -7.21 -12.71 -20.37
C PRO A 372 -7.79 -14.12 -20.27
N ALA A 373 -7.06 -15.05 -19.66
CA ALA A 373 -7.48 -16.43 -19.44
C ALA A 373 -8.40 -16.63 -18.21
N THR A 374 -8.65 -15.59 -17.41
CA THR A 374 -9.46 -15.69 -16.20
C THR A 374 -10.91 -16.04 -16.54
N GLN A 375 -11.40 -17.14 -15.96
CA GLN A 375 -12.78 -17.59 -16.00
C GLN A 375 -13.41 -17.45 -14.61
N PRO A 376 -14.32 -16.48 -14.42
CA PRO A 376 -15.05 -16.35 -13.16
C PRO A 376 -15.98 -17.56 -12.97
N THR A 377 -15.73 -18.35 -11.93
CA THR A 377 -16.48 -19.58 -11.65
C THR A 377 -17.18 -19.45 -10.31
N ARG A 378 -18.49 -19.68 -10.29
CA ARG A 378 -19.28 -19.70 -9.05
C ARG A 378 -19.10 -21.03 -8.33
N HIS A 379 -18.78 -20.95 -7.05
CA HIS A 379 -18.81 -22.06 -6.12
C HIS A 379 -19.84 -21.76 -5.04
N TYR A 380 -20.94 -22.49 -5.06
CA TYR A 380 -22.03 -22.38 -4.11
C TYR A 380 -21.63 -22.91 -2.75
N LEU A 381 -22.03 -22.18 -1.72
CA LEU A 381 -21.89 -22.57 -0.31
C LEU A 381 -23.04 -23.53 0.01
N ASP A 382 -22.74 -24.61 0.74
CA ASP A 382 -23.74 -25.54 1.25
C ASP A 382 -23.58 -25.70 2.76
N VAL A 383 -24.51 -25.14 3.53
CA VAL A 383 -24.50 -25.27 4.99
C VAL A 383 -24.71 -26.72 5.44
N ALA A 384 -25.52 -27.50 4.73
CA ALA A 384 -25.89 -28.84 5.18
C ALA A 384 -24.69 -29.81 5.10
N SER A 385 -23.85 -29.66 4.07
CA SER A 385 -22.66 -30.49 3.88
C SER A 385 -21.35 -29.84 4.34
N GLY A 386 -21.34 -28.51 4.53
CA GLY A 386 -20.11 -27.74 4.76
C GLY A 386 -19.23 -27.61 3.51
N MET A 387 -19.78 -27.90 2.32
CA MET A 387 -19.03 -27.92 1.07
C MET A 387 -19.09 -26.57 0.33
N LEU A 388 -18.04 -26.34 -0.45
CA LEU A 388 -17.95 -25.30 -1.46
C LEU A 388 -17.80 -25.97 -2.83
N SER A 389 -18.81 -25.88 -3.70
CA SER A 389 -18.85 -26.65 -4.96
C SER A 389 -19.49 -25.89 -6.11
N THR A 390 -19.27 -26.31 -7.36
CA THR A 390 -19.92 -25.69 -8.52
C THR A 390 -21.40 -26.02 -8.66
N ASP A 391 -21.89 -27.01 -7.92
CA ASP A 391 -23.28 -27.42 -7.92
C ASP A 391 -24.06 -26.62 -6.87
N CYS A 392 -25.15 -25.97 -7.30
CA CYS A 392 -26.02 -25.23 -6.41
C CYS A 392 -26.86 -26.21 -5.56
N PRO A 393 -26.84 -26.13 -4.22
CA PRO A 393 -27.72 -26.93 -3.38
C PRO A 393 -29.18 -26.65 -3.72
N ALA A 394 -29.98 -27.71 -3.91
CA ALA A 394 -31.37 -27.57 -4.31
C ALA A 394 -32.25 -27.00 -3.18
N GLU A 395 -32.02 -27.47 -1.96
CA GLU A 395 -32.79 -27.05 -0.78
C GLU A 395 -32.16 -25.86 -0.10
N GLU A 396 -33.00 -24.96 0.41
CA GLU A 396 -32.56 -23.82 1.19
C GLU A 396 -32.14 -24.26 2.60
N CYS A 397 -30.94 -23.87 3.04
CA CYS A 397 -30.40 -24.16 4.37
C CYS A 397 -29.74 -22.92 4.96
N SER A 398 -29.77 -22.77 6.29
CA SER A 398 -29.14 -21.64 6.97
C SER A 398 -28.31 -22.07 8.17
N ALA A 399 -27.21 -21.37 8.43
CA ALA A 399 -26.43 -21.49 9.66
C ALA A 399 -26.52 -20.20 10.48
N ILE A 400 -26.48 -20.34 11.80
CA ILE A 400 -26.41 -19.24 12.78
C ILE A 400 -25.01 -19.27 13.41
N PHE A 401 -24.42 -18.10 13.63
CA PHE A 401 -23.18 -17.93 14.39
C PHE A 401 -23.23 -16.62 15.19
N ASP A 402 -22.42 -16.50 16.24
CA ASP A 402 -22.34 -15.26 17.02
C ASP A 402 -21.77 -14.12 16.16
N ALA A 403 -22.31 -12.90 16.31
CA ALA A 403 -21.92 -11.73 15.50
C ALA A 403 -20.42 -11.35 15.65
N MET A 404 -19.78 -11.78 16.73
CA MET A 404 -18.33 -11.62 16.98
C MET A 404 -17.60 -12.98 17.06
N GLY A 405 -18.24 -14.05 16.57
CA GLY A 405 -17.76 -15.43 16.66
C GLY A 405 -16.92 -15.89 15.47
N ASP A 406 -16.52 -17.16 15.52
CA ASP A 406 -15.64 -17.81 14.52
C ASP A 406 -16.36 -18.20 13.23
N GLY A 407 -17.68 -17.98 13.15
CA GLY A 407 -18.43 -18.09 11.91
C GLY A 407 -18.64 -19.51 11.40
N VAL A 408 -18.76 -19.63 10.08
CA VAL A 408 -19.04 -20.88 9.36
C VAL A 408 -18.02 -21.06 8.24
N SER A 409 -17.52 -22.28 8.08
CA SER A 409 -16.54 -22.62 7.05
C SER A 409 -17.10 -23.57 5.99
N PHE A 410 -16.71 -23.33 4.74
CA PHE A 410 -17.08 -24.11 3.57
C PHE A 410 -15.80 -24.56 2.86
N THR A 411 -15.70 -25.85 2.57
CA THR A 411 -14.46 -26.45 2.04
C THR A 411 -14.71 -27.11 0.70
N THR A 412 -13.80 -26.93 -0.25
CA THR A 412 -13.87 -27.66 -1.53
C THR A 412 -13.61 -29.15 -1.32
N ALA A 413 -14.03 -29.98 -2.27
CA ALA A 413 -13.40 -31.28 -2.43
C ALA A 413 -11.88 -31.11 -2.66
N PRO A 414 -11.04 -32.12 -2.34
CA PRO A 414 -9.64 -32.09 -2.75
C PRO A 414 -9.55 -31.86 -4.25
N PHE A 415 -8.74 -30.90 -4.69
CA PHE A 415 -8.59 -30.65 -6.12
C PHE A 415 -8.01 -31.88 -6.83
N ALA A 416 -8.66 -32.32 -7.92
CA ALA A 416 -8.25 -33.51 -8.66
C ALA A 416 -6.96 -33.28 -9.48
N VAL A 417 -6.69 -32.02 -9.81
CA VAL A 417 -5.54 -31.52 -10.56
C VAL A 417 -5.05 -30.21 -9.92
N ASP A 418 -3.85 -29.77 -10.28
CA ASP A 418 -3.37 -28.44 -9.88
C ASP A 418 -4.32 -27.37 -10.42
N THR A 419 -4.84 -26.53 -9.54
CA THR A 419 -5.87 -25.52 -9.85
C THR A 419 -5.34 -24.12 -9.53
N GLU A 420 -5.33 -23.22 -10.50
CA GLU A 420 -4.87 -21.84 -10.31
C GLU A 420 -6.06 -20.87 -10.20
N PHE A 421 -6.02 -20.01 -9.18
CA PHE A 421 -6.93 -18.87 -9.04
C PHE A 421 -6.13 -17.58 -9.06
N THR A 422 -6.35 -16.76 -10.11
CA THR A 422 -5.63 -15.51 -10.33
C THR A 422 -6.57 -14.40 -10.79
N GLY A 423 -6.84 -13.43 -9.92
CA GLY A 423 -7.71 -12.28 -10.20
C GLY A 423 -8.57 -11.85 -9.01
N PHE A 424 -9.68 -11.18 -9.32
CA PHE A 424 -10.67 -10.70 -8.34
C PHE A 424 -11.54 -11.83 -7.78
N ILE A 425 -11.94 -11.68 -6.52
CA ILE A 425 -12.80 -12.63 -5.80
C ILE A 425 -13.98 -11.88 -5.20
N THR A 426 -15.17 -12.47 -5.25
CA THR A 426 -16.37 -11.90 -4.61
C THR A 426 -17.16 -13.00 -3.93
N ALA A 427 -17.58 -12.78 -2.68
CA ALA A 427 -18.55 -13.63 -2.02
C ALA A 427 -19.93 -12.97 -2.08
N HIS A 428 -20.83 -13.58 -2.84
CA HIS A 428 -22.23 -13.19 -2.92
C HIS A 428 -23.01 -13.93 -1.84
N LEU A 429 -23.59 -13.21 -0.88
CA LEU A 429 -24.14 -13.79 0.34
C LEU A 429 -25.58 -13.31 0.59
N TRP A 430 -26.40 -14.24 1.08
CA TRP A 430 -27.68 -13.96 1.71
C TRP A 430 -27.51 -14.03 3.23
N VAL A 431 -27.63 -12.88 3.90
CA VAL A 431 -27.30 -12.75 5.33
C VAL A 431 -28.44 -12.11 6.11
N SER A 432 -28.52 -12.42 7.40
CA SER A 432 -29.46 -11.79 8.33
C SER A 432 -28.78 -11.56 9.68
N SER A 433 -29.17 -10.50 10.38
CA SER A 433 -28.69 -10.17 11.72
C SER A 433 -29.85 -10.17 12.71
N SER A 434 -29.57 -10.51 13.98
CA SER A 434 -30.52 -10.27 15.08
C SER A 434 -30.57 -8.82 15.55
N THR A 435 -29.75 -7.94 14.97
CA THR A 435 -29.64 -6.51 15.28
C THR A 435 -29.75 -5.67 14.00
N GLU A 436 -29.61 -4.35 14.13
CA GLU A 436 -29.75 -3.40 13.02
C GLU A 436 -28.52 -3.31 12.10
N ASP A 437 -27.46 -4.08 12.37
CA ASP A 437 -26.29 -4.19 11.50
C ASP A 437 -25.56 -5.52 11.72
N MET A 438 -24.57 -5.81 10.88
CA MET A 438 -23.60 -6.88 11.09
C MET A 438 -22.31 -6.61 10.32
N ASP A 439 -21.20 -7.10 10.85
CA ASP A 439 -19.91 -7.08 10.17
C ASP A 439 -19.57 -8.47 9.65
N LEU A 440 -19.16 -8.56 8.39
CA LEU A 440 -18.75 -9.78 7.71
C LEU A 440 -17.26 -9.75 7.43
N PHE A 441 -16.58 -10.83 7.82
CA PHE A 441 -15.20 -11.12 7.50
C PHE A 441 -15.17 -12.39 6.66
N ALA A 442 -14.69 -12.30 5.43
CA ALA A 442 -14.56 -13.43 4.52
C ALA A 442 -13.08 -13.78 4.36
N VAL A 443 -12.71 -15.02 4.68
CA VAL A 443 -11.30 -15.45 4.73
C VAL A 443 -11.11 -16.68 3.87
N LEU A 444 -10.17 -16.59 2.93
CA LEU A 444 -9.77 -17.71 2.10
C LEU A 444 -8.49 -18.34 2.62
N ARG A 445 -8.54 -19.63 2.93
CA ARG A 445 -7.44 -20.42 3.48
C ARG A 445 -7.11 -21.57 2.54
N ILE A 446 -5.88 -22.07 2.65
CA ILE A 446 -5.40 -23.23 1.92
C ILE A 446 -4.99 -24.32 2.90
N VAL A 447 -5.50 -25.53 2.66
CA VAL A 447 -5.23 -26.71 3.47
C VAL A 447 -4.59 -27.77 2.59
N ASP A 448 -3.48 -28.33 3.06
CA ASP A 448 -2.75 -29.37 2.33
C ASP A 448 -3.46 -30.73 2.33
N ALA A 449 -2.90 -31.68 1.58
CA ALA A 449 -3.45 -33.02 1.47
C ALA A 449 -3.51 -33.77 2.81
N ALA A 450 -2.68 -33.40 3.79
CA ALA A 450 -2.65 -33.97 5.14
C ALA A 450 -3.60 -33.26 6.11
N GLY A 451 -4.30 -32.21 5.68
CA GLY A 451 -5.21 -31.43 6.52
C GLY A 451 -4.54 -30.30 7.30
N LYS A 452 -3.28 -29.97 7.01
CA LYS A 452 -2.59 -28.84 7.64
C LYS A 452 -2.87 -27.55 6.88
N GLU A 453 -3.30 -26.52 7.61
CA GLU A 453 -3.44 -25.18 7.07
C GLU A 453 -2.06 -24.54 6.82
N LEU A 454 -1.90 -23.92 5.65
CA LEU A 454 -0.66 -23.20 5.34
C LEU A 454 -0.76 -21.74 5.78
N VAL A 455 0.30 -21.27 6.44
CA VAL A 455 0.52 -19.86 6.77
C VAL A 455 1.36 -19.25 5.66
N ILE A 456 0.81 -18.25 4.95
CA ILE A 456 1.54 -17.55 3.89
C ILE A 456 2.29 -16.37 4.50
N SER A 457 3.54 -16.16 4.08
CA SER A 457 4.27 -14.94 4.42
C SER A 457 3.62 -13.75 3.71
N GLY A 458 2.93 -12.88 4.47
CA GLY A 458 2.40 -11.63 3.94
C GLY A 458 3.40 -10.48 4.00
N ALA A 459 3.01 -9.35 3.41
CA ALA A 459 3.80 -8.13 3.29
C ALA A 459 4.02 -7.47 4.66
N HIS A 460 2.95 -7.35 5.45
CA HIS A 460 2.96 -6.69 6.77
C HIS A 460 2.85 -7.67 7.95
N GLU A 461 2.24 -8.82 7.74
CA GLU A 461 1.92 -9.85 8.74
C GLU A 461 1.81 -11.23 8.10
N ALA A 462 1.68 -12.29 8.90
CA ALA A 462 1.28 -13.59 8.36
C ALA A 462 -0.12 -13.49 7.73
N SER A 463 -0.33 -14.15 6.60
CA SER A 463 -1.58 -14.00 5.84
C SER A 463 -2.16 -15.35 5.44
N PRO A 464 -3.51 -15.48 5.43
CA PRO A 464 -4.18 -16.53 4.67
C PRO A 464 -4.07 -16.21 3.16
N VAL A 465 -4.77 -16.95 2.31
CA VAL A 465 -4.74 -16.75 0.84
C VAL A 465 -5.19 -15.33 0.48
N SER A 466 -6.34 -14.92 1.02
CA SER A 466 -6.87 -13.56 0.93
C SER A 466 -7.96 -13.33 1.98
N ARG A 467 -8.40 -12.07 2.10
CA ARG A 467 -9.42 -11.59 3.04
C ARG A 467 -10.32 -10.55 2.39
N GLY A 468 -11.55 -10.46 2.88
CA GLY A 468 -12.57 -9.49 2.49
C GLY A 468 -13.42 -9.07 3.67
N TRP A 469 -14.01 -7.89 3.58
CA TRP A 469 -14.74 -7.27 4.68
C TRP A 469 -15.98 -6.55 4.16
N LEU A 470 -17.05 -6.55 4.94
CA LEU A 470 -18.22 -5.72 4.70
C LEU A 470 -18.98 -5.45 6.00
N ARG A 471 -19.21 -4.17 6.30
CA ARG A 471 -20.31 -3.75 7.18
C ARG A 471 -21.60 -3.75 6.36
N VAL A 472 -22.59 -4.54 6.75
CA VAL A 472 -23.74 -4.82 5.88
C VAL A 472 -24.67 -3.61 5.75
N SER A 473 -24.70 -2.69 6.71
CA SER A 473 -25.35 -1.38 6.51
C SER A 473 -24.67 -0.51 5.46
N HIS A 474 -23.44 -0.83 5.04
CA HIS A 474 -22.70 -0.16 3.97
C HIS A 474 -22.79 -0.90 2.62
N ARG A 475 -23.67 -1.91 2.48
CA ARG A 475 -23.82 -2.79 1.29
C ARG A 475 -24.15 -2.09 -0.04
N ARG A 476 -24.49 -0.80 -0.02
CA ARG A 476 -24.84 -0.07 -1.24
C ARG A 476 -23.67 -0.05 -2.22
N LEU A 477 -23.91 -0.59 -3.41
CA LEU A 477 -22.97 -0.55 -4.53
C LEU A 477 -23.03 0.80 -5.27
N ASP A 478 -21.86 1.23 -5.75
CA ASP A 478 -21.71 2.27 -6.77
C ASP A 478 -21.95 1.62 -8.15
N PRO A 479 -23.02 2.00 -8.86
CA PRO A 479 -23.37 1.38 -10.14
C PRO A 479 -22.42 1.75 -11.29
N GLN A 480 -21.60 2.80 -11.15
CA GLN A 480 -20.63 3.20 -12.18
C GLN A 480 -19.29 2.47 -12.02
N ARG A 481 -18.96 2.06 -10.79
CA ARG A 481 -17.67 1.42 -10.48
C ARG A 481 -17.76 -0.08 -10.28
N SER A 482 -18.91 -0.58 -9.84
CA SER A 482 -19.18 -2.01 -9.72
C SER A 482 -19.29 -2.64 -11.10
N ASN A 483 -18.81 -3.86 -11.24
CA ASN A 483 -18.93 -4.64 -12.48
C ASN A 483 -19.09 -6.13 -12.16
N ALA A 484 -19.23 -6.95 -13.20
CA ALA A 484 -19.49 -8.39 -13.06
C ALA A 484 -18.41 -9.16 -12.29
N LEU A 485 -17.19 -8.63 -12.18
CA LEU A 485 -16.07 -9.30 -11.50
C LEU A 485 -15.86 -8.84 -10.06
N ARG A 486 -16.37 -7.66 -9.70
CA ARG A 486 -16.12 -7.07 -8.38
C ARG A 486 -17.20 -6.05 -7.97
N PRO A 487 -17.65 -6.08 -6.71
CA PRO A 487 -18.46 -5.02 -6.15
C PRO A 487 -17.59 -3.78 -5.89
N PHE A 488 -18.21 -2.61 -5.93
CA PHE A 488 -17.61 -1.38 -5.43
C PHE A 488 -18.61 -0.68 -4.51
N HIS A 489 -18.34 -0.66 -3.21
CA HIS A 489 -19.24 -0.07 -2.21
C HIS A 489 -19.10 1.45 -2.15
N ALA A 490 -20.23 2.15 -2.18
CA ALA A 490 -20.27 3.61 -2.20
C ALA A 490 -19.86 4.23 -0.86
N HIS A 491 -20.20 3.58 0.26
CA HIS A 491 -19.94 4.07 1.63
C HIS A 491 -20.40 5.53 1.85
N ASP A 492 -21.42 5.97 1.13
CA ASP A 492 -21.94 7.34 1.15
C ASP A 492 -23.08 7.53 2.18
N ARG A 493 -23.62 6.43 2.71
CA ARG A 493 -24.66 6.41 3.76
C ARG A 493 -24.72 5.06 4.46
N VAL A 494 -25.40 5.05 5.61
CA VAL A 494 -25.75 3.86 6.37
C VAL A 494 -27.19 3.44 6.01
N GLU A 495 -27.39 2.17 5.66
CA GLU A 495 -28.69 1.55 5.41
C GLU A 495 -28.95 0.46 6.47
N PRO A 496 -29.59 0.79 7.62
CA PRO A 496 -29.81 -0.17 8.71
C PRO A 496 -30.54 -1.43 8.24
N LEU A 497 -30.29 -2.53 8.94
CA LEU A 497 -30.99 -3.80 8.76
C LEU A 497 -32.24 -3.84 9.64
N VAL A 498 -33.25 -4.54 9.16
CA VAL A 498 -34.37 -4.98 9.99
C VAL A 498 -33.97 -6.33 10.61
N PRO A 499 -33.92 -6.44 11.95
CA PRO A 499 -33.56 -7.69 12.61
C PRO A 499 -34.39 -8.88 12.11
N GLY A 500 -33.71 -9.94 11.69
CA GLY A 500 -34.31 -11.18 11.18
C GLY A 500 -34.66 -11.19 9.69
N GLU A 501 -34.59 -10.05 8.98
CA GLU A 501 -34.74 -10.02 7.52
C GLU A 501 -33.43 -10.44 6.82
N PHE A 502 -33.56 -11.07 5.64
CA PHE A 502 -32.42 -11.46 4.82
C PHE A 502 -32.11 -10.41 3.77
N TYR A 503 -30.83 -10.06 3.66
CA TYR A 503 -30.28 -9.13 2.70
C TYR A 503 -29.30 -9.83 1.77
N GLU A 504 -29.36 -9.47 0.49
CA GLU A 504 -28.39 -9.83 -0.54
C GLU A 504 -27.22 -8.85 -0.47
N VAL A 505 -25.99 -9.36 -0.36
CA VAL A 505 -24.76 -8.56 -0.27
C VAL A 505 -23.62 -9.19 -1.05
N ASP A 506 -22.72 -8.35 -1.55
CA ASP A 506 -21.46 -8.78 -2.17
C ASP A 506 -20.29 -8.36 -1.30
N VAL A 507 -19.50 -9.30 -0.81
CA VAL A 507 -18.26 -9.01 -0.06
C VAL A 507 -17.08 -9.05 -1.03
N GLU A 508 -16.37 -7.92 -1.17
CA GLU A 508 -15.11 -7.86 -1.92
C GLU A 508 -14.03 -8.62 -1.13
N ILE A 509 -13.57 -9.75 -1.67
CA ILE A 509 -12.36 -10.42 -1.18
C ILE A 509 -11.22 -9.98 -2.08
N TRP A 510 -10.17 -9.45 -1.46
CA TRP A 510 -9.08 -8.83 -2.22
C TRP A 510 -8.42 -9.83 -3.17
N PRO A 511 -7.92 -9.37 -4.33
CA PRO A 511 -7.46 -10.26 -5.38
C PRO A 511 -6.28 -11.14 -4.94
N THR A 512 -6.15 -12.30 -5.59
CA THR A 512 -5.10 -13.29 -5.31
C THR A 512 -4.49 -13.82 -6.61
N SER A 513 -3.33 -14.45 -6.50
CA SER A 513 -2.69 -15.28 -7.53
C SER A 513 -2.06 -16.48 -6.82
N MET A 514 -2.69 -17.65 -6.92
CA MET A 514 -2.24 -18.85 -6.20
C MET A 514 -2.66 -20.16 -6.88
N VAL A 515 -1.75 -21.13 -6.86
CA VAL A 515 -1.98 -22.53 -7.21
C VAL A 515 -2.35 -23.32 -5.96
N PHE A 516 -3.41 -24.10 -6.08
CA PHE A 516 -3.78 -25.16 -5.16
C PHE A 516 -3.34 -26.49 -5.78
N PRO A 517 -2.27 -27.14 -5.27
CA PRO A 517 -1.81 -28.39 -5.82
C PRO A 517 -2.88 -29.49 -5.71
N LYS A 518 -2.79 -30.52 -6.55
CA LYS A 518 -3.64 -31.71 -6.45
C LYS A 518 -3.69 -32.24 -5.01
N GLY A 519 -4.89 -32.53 -4.53
CA GLY A 519 -5.17 -33.02 -3.17
C GLY A 519 -5.33 -31.93 -2.10
N TYR A 520 -4.95 -30.68 -2.40
CA TYR A 520 -5.20 -29.54 -1.51
C TYR A 520 -6.67 -29.13 -1.56
N ARG A 521 -7.09 -28.34 -0.57
CA ARG A 521 -8.43 -27.78 -0.47
C ARG A 521 -8.35 -26.27 -0.30
N LEU A 522 -9.36 -25.58 -0.84
CA LEU A 522 -9.65 -24.20 -0.51
C LEU A 522 -10.75 -24.18 0.56
N VAL A 523 -10.56 -23.35 1.57
CA VAL A 523 -11.55 -23.14 2.64
C VAL A 523 -11.97 -21.67 2.66
N LEU A 524 -13.26 -21.41 2.54
CA LEU A 524 -13.86 -20.10 2.78
C LEU A 524 -14.45 -20.09 4.19
N THR A 525 -14.10 -19.12 5.01
CA THR A 525 -14.75 -18.87 6.29
C THR A 525 -15.45 -17.53 6.25
N ILE A 526 -16.75 -17.50 6.59
CA ILE A 526 -17.53 -16.29 6.80
C ILE A 526 -17.73 -16.14 8.31
N MET A 527 -17.22 -15.05 8.88
CA MET A 527 -17.15 -14.85 10.33
C MET A 527 -17.39 -13.40 10.74
N GLY A 528 -17.50 -13.17 12.06
CA GLY A 528 -17.86 -11.88 12.64
C GLY A 528 -16.69 -11.06 13.20
N LYS A 529 -15.44 -11.51 13.03
CA LYS A 529 -14.25 -10.83 13.56
C LYS A 529 -13.02 -11.08 12.69
N ASP A 530 -11.94 -10.37 12.98
CA ASP A 530 -10.64 -10.64 12.38
C ASP A 530 -10.22 -12.09 12.58
N PHE A 531 -9.74 -12.71 11.51
CA PHE A 531 -9.06 -13.99 11.57
C PHE A 531 -7.62 -13.80 12.00
N GLU A 532 -7.19 -14.60 12.97
CA GLU A 532 -5.82 -14.67 13.45
C GLU A 532 -5.39 -16.14 13.46
N PHE A 533 -4.18 -16.41 12.98
CA PHE A 533 -3.61 -17.75 13.13
C PHE A 533 -3.30 -18.01 14.61
N PRO A 534 -3.38 -19.26 15.08
CA PRO A 534 -2.95 -19.61 16.43
C PRO A 534 -1.55 -19.06 16.73
N ASP A 535 -1.43 -18.34 17.84
CA ASP A 535 -0.19 -17.75 18.36
C ASP A 535 0.52 -16.72 17.44
N ILE A 536 -0.12 -16.28 16.35
CA ILE A 536 0.43 -15.28 15.43
C ILE A 536 -0.53 -14.10 15.35
N PRO A 537 -0.34 -13.04 16.16
CA PRO A 537 -1.26 -11.92 16.22
C PRO A 537 -1.24 -11.08 14.93
N GLY A 538 -2.42 -10.62 14.53
CA GLY A 538 -2.57 -9.67 13.42
C GLY A 538 -2.20 -8.24 13.80
N ARG A 539 -1.92 -7.42 12.80
CA ARG A 539 -1.67 -5.96 12.86
C ARG A 539 -2.79 -5.16 12.21
N ILE A 540 -3.42 -5.71 11.17
CA ILE A 540 -4.59 -5.10 10.52
C ILE A 540 -5.85 -5.61 11.23
N LEU A 541 -6.26 -4.88 12.26
CA LEU A 541 -7.33 -5.29 13.18
C LEU A 541 -8.47 -4.27 13.23
N HIS A 542 -9.68 -4.80 13.31
CA HIS A 542 -10.97 -4.11 13.35
C HIS A 542 -11.61 -4.28 14.72
N LYS A 543 -10.96 -3.75 15.77
CA LYS A 543 -11.36 -3.99 17.17
C LYS A 543 -11.67 -2.70 17.94
N HIS A 544 -11.82 -1.56 17.26
CA HIS A 544 -12.02 -0.28 17.94
C HIS A 544 -13.38 -0.25 18.68
N ALA A 545 -13.35 0.00 19.99
CA ALA A 545 -14.53 -0.10 20.84
C ALA A 545 -15.65 0.90 20.46
N SER A 546 -15.30 2.10 20.01
CA SER A 546 -16.30 3.08 19.55
C SER A 546 -16.95 2.70 18.21
N ASP A 547 -16.34 1.81 17.42
CA ASP A 547 -16.90 1.35 16.15
C ASP A 547 -17.71 0.05 16.33
N ARG A 548 -17.19 -0.91 17.10
CA ARG A 548 -17.76 -2.27 17.19
C ARG A 548 -18.16 -2.72 18.61
N GLY A 549 -17.98 -1.87 19.63
CA GLY A 549 -18.27 -2.22 21.02
C GLY A 549 -19.73 -2.05 21.42
N GLY A 550 -20.57 -1.45 20.57
CA GLY A 550 -22.00 -1.25 20.83
C GLY A 550 -22.83 -2.53 20.64
N ALA A 551 -24.03 -2.53 21.23
CA ALA A 551 -24.98 -3.66 21.16
C ALA A 551 -25.37 -4.04 19.72
N THR A 552 -25.27 -3.11 18.76
CA THR A 552 -25.54 -3.34 17.34
C THR A 552 -24.69 -4.44 16.72
N PHE A 553 -23.43 -4.59 17.14
CA PHE A 553 -22.53 -5.63 16.64
C PHE A 553 -22.43 -6.83 17.59
N GLN A 554 -23.39 -6.96 18.50
CA GLN A 554 -23.56 -8.11 19.39
C GLN A 554 -24.76 -8.94 18.91
N GLY A 555 -24.89 -10.17 19.41
CA GLY A 555 -25.99 -11.07 19.04
C GLY A 555 -25.58 -12.13 18.03
N SER A 556 -26.46 -12.45 17.09
CA SER A 556 -26.29 -13.56 16.15
C SER A 556 -26.45 -13.12 14.69
N SER A 557 -25.66 -13.75 13.84
CA SER A 557 -25.63 -13.60 12.39
C SER A 557 -26.06 -14.91 11.72
N ARG A 558 -26.68 -14.79 10.56
CA ARG A 558 -27.17 -15.92 9.76
C ARG A 558 -26.68 -15.82 8.34
N ILE A 559 -26.32 -16.96 7.76
CA ILE A 559 -26.05 -17.13 6.34
C ILE A 559 -27.05 -18.13 5.76
N LEU A 560 -27.59 -17.82 4.58
CA LEU A 560 -28.52 -18.65 3.83
C LEU A 560 -27.85 -19.23 2.58
N THR A 561 -28.14 -20.47 2.25
CA THR A 561 -27.54 -21.22 1.15
C THR A 561 -28.58 -22.05 0.42
N GLY A 562 -28.30 -22.40 -0.84
CA GLY A 562 -29.18 -23.22 -1.67
C GLY A 562 -30.48 -22.55 -2.13
N GLY A 563 -31.29 -23.30 -2.86
CA GLY A 563 -32.56 -22.84 -3.41
C GLY A 563 -32.42 -21.61 -4.32
N THR A 564 -33.41 -20.71 -4.27
CA THR A 564 -33.39 -19.47 -5.08
C THR A 564 -32.55 -18.35 -4.46
N ARG A 565 -32.08 -18.51 -3.22
CA ARG A 565 -31.27 -17.54 -2.46
C ARG A 565 -29.90 -18.14 -2.12
N ALA A 566 -29.24 -18.61 -3.15
CA ALA A 566 -28.00 -19.36 -3.01
C ALA A 566 -26.80 -18.41 -2.85
N SER A 567 -26.16 -18.42 -1.67
CA SER A 567 -24.86 -17.79 -1.48
C SER A 567 -23.76 -18.54 -2.26
N TYR A 568 -22.85 -17.81 -2.89
CA TYR A 568 -21.73 -18.38 -3.66
C TYR A 568 -20.47 -17.52 -3.59
N LEU A 569 -19.32 -18.15 -3.76
CA LEU A 569 -18.03 -17.53 -3.98
C LEU A 569 -17.70 -17.54 -5.48
N THR A 570 -17.40 -16.39 -6.07
CA THR A 570 -16.87 -16.32 -7.44
C THR A 570 -15.35 -16.34 -7.37
N LEU A 571 -14.74 -17.39 -7.92
CA LEU A 571 -13.29 -17.57 -7.98
C LEU A 571 -12.74 -17.30 -9.38
N PRO A 572 -11.56 -16.66 -9.52
CA PRO A 572 -10.96 -16.31 -10.80
C PRO A 572 -10.13 -17.48 -11.35
N HIS A 573 -10.78 -18.54 -11.80
CA HIS A 573 -10.12 -19.76 -12.28
C HIS A 573 -9.29 -19.48 -13.52
N ILE A 574 -8.04 -19.97 -13.54
CA ILE A 574 -7.20 -20.02 -14.74
C ILE A 574 -7.23 -21.46 -15.26
N PRO A 575 -7.86 -21.73 -16.42
CA PRO A 575 -7.83 -23.06 -17.01
C PRO A 575 -6.40 -23.54 -17.23
N SER A 576 -6.13 -24.80 -16.94
CA SER A 576 -4.88 -25.44 -17.36
C SER A 576 -4.79 -25.33 -18.88
N THR A 577 -3.69 -24.77 -19.40
CA THR A 577 -3.37 -24.94 -20.82
C THR A 577 -3.05 -26.42 -21.00
N ASN A 578 -3.72 -27.09 -21.94
CA ASN A 578 -3.21 -28.34 -22.46
C ASN A 578 -1.95 -27.96 -23.25
N ASP A 579 -0.79 -27.98 -22.60
CA ASP A 579 0.50 -27.86 -23.28
C ASP A 579 0.76 -29.10 -24.15
#